data_AF-A0A8X6VFT9-F1
#
_entry.id   AF-A0A8X6VFT9-F1
#
_cell.length_a   1.000
_cell.length_b   1.000
_cell.length_c   1.000
_cell.angle_alpha   90.00
_cell.angle_beta   90.00
_cell.angle_gamma   90.00
#
_symmetry.space_group_name_H-M   'P 1'
#
loop_
_entity.id
_entity.type
_entity.pdbx_description
1 polymer ?
#
loop_
_entity_poly.entity_id
_entity_poly.type
_entity_poly.pdbx_seq_one_letter_code
_entity_poly.pdbx_strand_id
1 'polypeptide(L)' 'MTIVEITFEYKSQANGEEDWMYEEITLERSGTGLGFSIAGGVDNPHIGDDPSIYITKLIAGGAAAADGRLQ' A
#
# COMPACT_ATOMS: atom_id res chain seq x y z
N MET A 1 -21.16 4.26 -4.34
CA MET A 1 -19.99 3.38 -4.46
C MET A 1 -18.80 4.27 -4.75
N THR A 2 -17.78 4.27 -3.88
CA THR A 2 -16.57 5.08 -4.08
C THR A 2 -15.44 4.14 -4.40
N ILE A 3 -14.88 4.29 -5.59
CA ILE A 3 -13.74 3.52 -6.07
C ILE A 3 -12.51 4.40 -5.96
N VAL A 4 -11.40 3.83 -5.50
CA VAL A 4 -10.11 4.50 -5.38
C VAL A 4 -9.06 3.68 -6.11
N GLU A 5 -8.33 4.31 -7.01
CA GLU A 5 -7.18 3.74 -7.70
C GLU A 5 -5.91 4.18 -6.97
N ILE A 6 -5.03 3.21 -6.67
CA ILE A 6 -3.78 3.42 -5.96
C ILE A 6 -2.68 2.74 -6.75
N THR A 7 -1.62 3.48 -7.06
CA THR A 7 -0.36 2.92 -7.53
C THR A 7 0.59 2.82 -6.35
N PHE A 8 1.17 1.65 -6.12
CA PHE A 8 2.21 1.46 -5.12
C PHE A 8 3.46 0.84 -5.75
N GLU A 9 4.58 1.12 -5.11
CA GLU A 9 5.86 0.51 -5.42
C GLU A 9 6.08 -0.67 -4.45
N TYR A 10 6.49 -1.82 -4.97
CA TYR A 10 6.81 -3.00 -4.18
C TYR A 10 8.11 -3.64 -4.67
N LYS A 11 8.80 -4.30 -3.74
CA LYS A 11 10.07 -4.96 -4.03
C LYS A 11 9.80 -6.38 -4.53
N SER A 12 10.13 -6.62 -5.80
CA SER A 12 10.08 -7.96 -6.39
C SER A 12 11.39 -8.70 -6.14
N GLN A 13 11.31 -10.00 -5.84
CA GLN A 13 12.47 -10.89 -5.75
C GLN A 13 12.29 -11.99 -6.79
N ALA A 14 12.76 -11.75 -8.02
CA ALA A 14 12.76 -12.74 -9.09
C ALA A 14 14.20 -13.16 -9.38
N ASN A 15 14.49 -14.47 -9.32
CA ASN A 15 15.79 -15.04 -9.70
C ASN A 15 17.03 -14.45 -9.01
N GLY A 16 16.88 -13.90 -7.80
CA GLY A 16 17.99 -13.32 -7.03
C GLY A 16 18.32 -11.87 -7.38
N GLU A 17 17.58 -11.26 -8.30
CA GLU A 17 17.62 -9.82 -8.56
C GLU A 17 16.48 -9.15 -7.77
N GLU A 18 16.84 -8.10 -7.04
CA GLU A 18 15.90 -7.25 -6.33
C GLU A 18 15.56 -6.06 -7.24
N ASP A 19 14.32 -6.01 -7.72
CA ASP A 19 13.85 -4.92 -8.57
C ASP A 19 12.58 -4.30 -8.02
N TRP A 20 12.45 -2.99 -8.17
CA TRP A 20 11.27 -2.25 -7.74
C TRP A 20 10.26 -2.21 -8.86
N MET A 21 9.04 -2.65 -8.55
CA MET A 21 7.94 -2.70 -9.50
C MET A 21 6.79 -1.83 -9.02
N TYR A 22 6.03 -1.30 -9.98
CA TYR A 22 4.81 -0.56 -9.72
C TYR A 22 3.61 -1.44 -10.01
N GLU A 23 2.63 -1.42 -9.12
CA GLU A 23 1.34 -2.09 -9.33
C GLU A 23 0.20 -1.11 -9.07
N GLU A 24 -0.81 -1.18 -9.93
CA GLU A 24 -2.06 -0.43 -9.79
C GLU A 24 -3.14 -1.34 -9.23
N ILE A 25 -3.79 -0.87 -8.17
CA ILE A 25 -4.95 -1.53 -7.57
C ILE A 25 -6.14 -0.60 -7.50
N THR A 26 -7.30 -1.18 -7.72
CA THR A 26 -8.59 -0.52 -7.61
C THR A 26 -9.31 -1.09 -6.40
N LEU A 27 -9.57 -0.26 -5.40
CA LEU A 27 -10.28 -0.67 -4.19
C LEU A 27 -11.63 0.04 -4.09
N GLU A 28 -12.66 -0.72 -3.74
CA GLU A 28 -13.93 -0.14 -3.34
C GLU A 28 -13.87 0.27 -1.85
N ARG A 29 -14.13 1.54 -1.58
CA ARG A 29 -14.15 2.07 -0.21
C ARG A 29 -15.34 1.52 0.55
N SER A 30 -15.05 0.75 1.61
CA SER A 30 -16.05 0.26 2.56
C SER A 30 -16.42 1.32 3.59
N GLY A 31 -17.38 1.01 4.47
CA GLY A 31 -17.75 1.87 5.60
C GLY A 31 -16.61 2.17 6.58
N THR A 32 -15.57 1.32 6.63
CA THR A 32 -14.37 1.51 7.45
C THR A 32 -13.18 2.09 6.67
N GLY A 33 -13.39 2.47 5.40
CA GLY A 33 -12.33 2.97 4.52
C GLY A 33 -11.75 1.88 3.61
N LEU A 34 -10.46 2.03 3.28
CA LEU A 34 -9.76 1.13 2.35
C LEU A 34 -9.10 -0.08 3.03
N GLY A 35 -9.03 -0.10 4.36
CA GLY A 35 -8.55 -1.28 5.11
C GLY A 35 -7.04 -1.40 5.23
N PHE A 36 -6.30 -0.29 5.22
CA PHE A 36 -4.87 -0.26 5.56
C PHE A 36 -4.51 1.02 6.35
N SER A 37 -3.36 0.99 7.04
CA SER A 37 -2.75 2.14 7.72
C SER A 37 -1.54 2.61 6.94
N ILE A 38 -1.28 3.92 6.98
CA ILE A 38 -0.10 4.53 6.36
C ILE A 38 0.79 5.21 7.39
N ALA A 39 2.08 5.33 7.09
CA ALA A 39 3.04 6.18 7.78
C ALA A 39 3.99 6.84 6.78
N GLY A 40 4.77 7.83 7.23
CA GLY A 40 5.72 8.55 6.37
C GLY A 40 5.15 9.87 5.84
N GLY A 41 5.77 10.38 4.78
CA GLY A 41 5.48 11.68 4.21
C GLY A 41 6.55 12.71 4.53
N VAL A 42 6.61 13.76 3.72
CA VAL A 42 7.63 14.84 3.80
C VAL A 42 7.73 15.43 5.22
N ASP A 43 6.60 15.64 5.89
CA ASP A 43 6.56 16.26 7.22
C ASP A 43 6.88 15.30 8.37
N ASN A 44 6.72 13.99 8.14
CA ASN A 44 6.98 12.96 9.16
C ASN A 44 7.56 11.69 8.51
N PRO A 45 8.84 11.73 8.06
CA PRO A 45 9.51 10.60 7.45
C PRO A 45 9.44 9.33 8.32
N HIS A 46 9.15 8.19 7.71
CA HIS A 46 9.06 6.91 8.43
C HIS A 46 10.41 6.18 8.50
N ILE A 47 11.24 6.33 7.46
CA ILE A 47 12.52 5.65 7.30
C ILE A 47 13.58 6.69 6.99
N GLY A 48 14.44 7.02 7.97
CA GLY A 48 15.49 8.04 7.79
C GLY A 48 14.90 9.37 7.30
N ASP A 49 15.48 9.91 6.23
CA ASP A 49 15.00 11.12 5.55
C ASP A 49 14.11 10.82 4.32
N ASP A 50 13.61 9.58 4.17
CA ASP A 50 12.76 9.18 3.05
C ASP A 50 11.35 9.81 3.17
N PRO A 51 10.93 10.66 2.21
CA PRO A 51 9.64 11.33 2.24
C PRO A 51 8.46 10.45 1.79
N SER A 52 8.70 9.17 1.46
CA SER A 52 7.68 8.25 0.94
C SER A 52 6.59 7.92 1.96
N ILE A 53 5.43 7.51 1.45
CA ILE A 53 4.30 7.01 2.23
C ILE A 53 4.30 5.49 2.16
N TYR A 54 4.29 4.83 3.31
CA TYR A 54 4.32 3.38 3.42
C TYR A 54 3.03 2.85 4.00
N ILE A 55 2.56 1.72 3.48
CA ILE A 55 1.54 0.92 4.14
C ILE A 55 2.20 0.18 5.29
N THR A 56 1.73 0.42 6.52
CA THR A 56 2.32 -0.16 7.74
C THR A 56 1.49 -1.31 8.31
N LYS A 57 0.21 -1.38 7.94
CA LYS A 57 -0.69 -2.42 8.44
C LYS A 57 -1.85 -2.65 7.49
N LEU A 58 -2.13 -3.91 7.21
CA LEU A 58 -3.40 -4.33 6.62
C LEU A 58 -4.43 -4.61 7.73
N ILE A 59 -5.65 -4.14 7.52
CA ILE A 59 -6.75 -4.35 8.45
C ILE A 59 -7.48 -5.63 8.04
N ALA A 60 -7.44 -6.65 8.90
CA ALA A 60 -8.14 -7.90 8.68
C ALA A 60 -9.63 -7.66 8.41
N GLY A 61 -10.16 -8.26 7.34
CA GLY A 61 -11.53 -8.07 6.88
C GLY A 61 -11.82 -6.71 6.23
N GLY A 62 -10.82 -5.84 6.07
CA GLY A 62 -10.94 -4.58 5.32
C GLY A 62 -10.83 -4.80 3.80
N ALA A 63 -11.14 -3.76 3.01
CA ALA A 63 -11.18 -3.85 1.55
C ALA A 63 -9.85 -4.31 0.93
N ALA A 64 -8.73 -3.72 1.33
CA ALA A 64 -7.40 -4.13 0.87
C ALA A 64 -7.03 -5.56 1.24
N ALA A 65 -7.36 -6.01 2.46
CA ALA A 65 -7.08 -7.38 2.89
C ALA A 65 -7.95 -8.40 2.14
N ALA A 66 -9.19 -8.03 1.78
CA ALA A 66 -10.06 -8.86 0.96
C ALA A 66 -9.61 -8.93 -0.51
N ASP A 67 -9.01 -7.85 -1.03
CA ASP A 67 -8.42 -7.81 -2.36
C ASP A 67 -7.16 -8.69 -2.47
N GLY A 68 -6.31 -8.69 -1.42
CA GLY A 68 -5.22 -9.65 -1.24
C GLY A 68 -3.95 -9.41 -2.05
N ARG A 69 -3.90 -8.36 -2.89
CA ARG A 69 -2.69 -7.95 -3.61
C ARG A 69 -1.69 -7.21 -2.74
N LEU A 70 -2.16 -6.43 -1.77
CA LEU A 70 -1.32 -5.85 -0.72
C LEU A 70 -1.02 -6.93 0.33
N GLN A 71 0.25 -7.22 0.61
CA GLN A 71 0.70 -8.24 1.58
C GLN A 71 1.87 -7.75 2.44
#